data_AF-A0A081DEZ4-F1
#
_entry.id   AF-A0A081DEZ4-F1
#
_cell.length_a   1.000
_cell.length_b   1.000
_cell.length_c   1.000
_cell.angle_alpha   90.00
_cell.angle_beta   90.00
_cell.angle_gamma   90.00
#
_symmetry.space_group_name_H-M   'P 1'
#
loop_
_entity.id
_entity.type
_entity.pdbx_description
1 polymer ?
#
loop_
_entity_poly.entity_id
_entity_poly.type
_entity_poly.pdbx_seq_one_letter_code
_entity_poly.pdbx_strand_id
1 'polypeptide(L)'
;MLLLSILLTVGYQLKWVIPALFVLFGSMITTNPYVAHGVEYLEETALFWAIFLPLDKRFSITKITDVRTQNSGNFAHLGLHFQLFLIYFSSWIFKNGELWQSGKILEIVSKDLIHSKPLLQGISNQPEVLEILTYSGFYLEVIISLLILSAFFFKNSRKWVFISILILHATMALYLHVGTFFIIGFAFSILFLPAGFWDHRIINRLYSPTGMIDVSQKEKLNQLKTIGILVFMAFILHGNLHHWSKNSYLSPTLLKLPFYHYTIGRQLPDPGIFTGFWHQSWKFFPNNIYDDLGDFIFIGYNAFGGKL
;
A
#
# COMPACT_ATOMS: atom_id res chain seq x y z
N MET A 1 9.32 19.67 0.57
CA MET A 1 9.16 18.21 0.71
C MET A 1 10.50 17.49 0.82
N LEU A 2 11.44 17.66 -0.12
CA LEU A 2 12.77 17.01 -0.08
C LEU A 2 13.48 17.10 1.29
N LEU A 3 13.53 18.28 1.89
CA LEU A 3 14.13 18.46 3.22
C LEU A 3 13.46 17.57 4.27
N LEU A 4 12.13 17.54 4.33
CA LEU A 4 11.41 16.71 5.29
C LEU A 4 11.64 15.21 5.02
N SER A 5 11.74 14.80 3.75
CA SER A 5 12.09 13.42 3.40
C SER A 5 13.49 13.05 3.90
N ILE A 6 14.47 13.94 3.74
CA ILE A 6 15.83 13.74 4.29
C ILE A 6 15.78 13.63 5.82
N LEU A 7 15.05 14.53 6.49
CA LEU A 7 14.87 14.49 7.95
C LEU A 7 14.17 13.21 8.41
N LEU A 8 13.19 12.70 7.64
CA LEU A 8 12.55 11.42 7.89
C LEU A 8 13.57 10.26 7.78
N THR A 9 14.37 10.22 6.72
CA THR A 9 15.37 9.16 6.48
C THR A 9 16.43 9.09 7.57
N VAL A 10 16.93 10.24 8.06
CA VAL A 10 17.91 10.26 9.15
C VAL A 10 17.26 10.16 10.53
N GLY A 11 15.93 10.21 10.60
CA GLY A 11 15.17 10.18 11.84
C GLY A 11 15.41 11.41 12.72
N TYR A 12 15.33 12.62 12.18
CA TYR A 12 15.44 13.87 12.95
C TYR A 12 14.05 14.46 13.23
N GLN A 13 13.72 14.67 14.52
CA GLN A 13 12.47 15.30 14.97
C GLN A 13 11.19 14.68 14.35
N LEU A 14 11.15 13.34 14.27
CA LEU A 14 10.10 12.59 13.56
C LEU A 14 8.67 12.91 14.00
N LYS A 15 8.48 13.27 15.28
CA LYS A 15 7.20 13.73 15.84
C LYS A 15 6.55 14.86 15.04
N TRP A 16 7.37 15.76 14.47
CA TRP A 16 6.90 16.90 13.69
C TRP A 16 7.09 16.69 12.19
N VAL A 17 8.18 16.02 11.80
CA VAL A 17 8.51 15.78 10.40
C VAL A 17 7.48 14.89 9.71
N ILE A 18 7.03 13.81 10.36
CA ILE A 18 6.07 12.88 9.73
C ILE A 18 4.71 13.55 9.46
N PRO A 19 4.05 14.21 10.45
CA PRO A 19 2.78 14.90 10.17
C PRO A 19 2.92 16.02 9.15
N ALA A 20 4.00 16.80 9.20
CA ALA A 20 4.25 17.86 8.23
C ALA A 20 4.43 17.31 6.81
N LEU A 21 5.16 16.20 6.67
CA LEU A 21 5.37 15.54 5.39
C LEU A 21 4.06 14.94 4.86
N PHE A 22 3.25 14.31 5.71
CA PHE A 22 1.91 13.81 5.36
C PHE A 22 1.01 14.92 4.80
N VAL A 23 0.93 16.07 5.48
CA VAL A 23 0.12 17.23 5.03
C VAL A 23 0.62 17.78 3.69
N LEU A 24 1.94 17.98 3.54
CA LEU A 24 2.50 18.49 2.30
C LEU A 24 2.35 17.50 1.14
N PHE A 25 2.45 16.20 1.41
CA PHE A 25 2.27 15.15 0.40
C PHE A 25 0.82 15.10 -0.08
N GLY A 26 -0.15 15.13 0.84
CA GLY A 26 -1.56 15.21 0.48
C GLY A 26 -1.91 16.50 -0.28
N SER A 27 -1.33 17.64 0.10
CA SER A 27 -1.47 18.87 -0.67
C SER A 27 -0.88 18.76 -2.08
N MET A 28 0.25 18.08 -2.25
CA MET A 28 0.87 17.86 -3.55
C MET A 28 -0.01 16.98 -4.45
N ILE A 29 -0.55 15.87 -3.92
CA ILE A 29 -1.48 15.00 -4.64
C ILE A 29 -2.71 15.79 -5.10
N THR A 30 -3.38 16.50 -4.19
CA THR A 30 -4.60 17.26 -4.50
C THR A 30 -4.36 18.38 -5.51
N THR A 31 -3.17 19.00 -5.52
CA THR A 31 -2.82 20.05 -6.49
C THR A 31 -2.36 19.50 -7.83
N ASN A 32 -1.97 18.22 -7.90
CA ASN A 32 -1.50 17.57 -9.13
C ASN A 32 -2.21 16.23 -9.35
N PRO A 33 -3.56 16.22 -9.40
CA PRO A 33 -4.33 14.98 -9.39
C PRO A 33 -4.10 14.11 -10.64
N TYR A 34 -3.68 14.72 -11.74
CA TYR A 34 -3.38 14.02 -13.01
C TYR A 34 -2.05 13.27 -13.03
N VAL A 35 -1.19 13.53 -12.04
CA VAL A 35 0.12 12.86 -11.90
C VAL A 35 0.08 11.82 -10.79
N ALA A 36 -0.94 11.87 -9.93
CA ALA A 36 -1.09 10.94 -8.83
C ALA A 36 -1.76 9.64 -9.29
N HIS A 37 -1.08 8.54 -9.02
CA HIS A 37 -1.55 7.18 -9.28
C HIS A 37 -1.56 6.38 -7.98
N GLY A 38 -1.81 5.07 -8.06
CA GLY A 38 -1.90 4.20 -6.89
C GLY A 38 -0.64 4.21 -6.00
N VAL A 39 0.52 4.60 -6.53
CA VAL A 39 1.77 4.69 -5.78
C VAL A 39 1.80 5.89 -4.83
N GLU A 40 1.39 7.09 -5.27
CA GLU A 40 1.31 8.26 -4.39
C GLU A 40 0.29 8.03 -3.27
N TYR A 41 -0.83 7.37 -3.56
CA TYR A 41 -1.83 7.01 -2.53
C TYR A 41 -1.26 6.03 -1.50
N LEU A 42 -0.38 5.13 -1.93
CA LEU A 42 0.34 4.22 -1.06
C LEU A 42 1.32 4.97 -0.16
N GLU A 43 2.10 5.92 -0.69
CA GLU A 43 3.02 6.76 0.08
C GLU A 43 2.29 7.62 1.12
N GLU A 44 1.18 8.24 0.73
CA GLU A 44 0.33 9.02 1.63
C GLU A 44 -0.21 8.16 2.78
N THR A 45 -0.71 6.96 2.47
CA THR A 45 -1.19 6.00 3.45
C THR A 45 -0.07 5.51 4.37
N ALA A 46 1.15 5.32 3.85
CA ALA A 46 2.32 4.97 4.65
C ALA A 46 2.65 6.07 5.67
N LEU A 47 2.66 7.32 5.23
CA LEU A 47 2.93 8.49 6.06
C LEU A 47 1.87 8.66 7.15
N PHE A 48 0.59 8.42 6.85
CA PHE A 48 -0.47 8.42 7.84
C PHE A 48 -0.18 7.43 8.98
N TRP A 49 0.11 6.17 8.65
CA TRP A 49 0.41 5.15 9.65
C TRP A 49 1.70 5.46 10.42
N ALA A 50 2.70 6.05 9.76
CA ALA A 50 3.96 6.46 10.37
C ALA A 50 3.78 7.47 11.52
N ILE A 51 2.72 8.28 11.52
CA ILE A 51 2.41 9.23 12.62
C ILE A 51 2.22 8.50 13.95
N PHE A 52 1.67 7.29 13.92
CA PHE A 52 1.36 6.50 15.12
C PHE A 52 2.44 5.48 15.47
N LEU A 53 3.41 5.28 14.57
CA LEU A 53 4.48 4.30 14.76
C LEU A 53 5.67 4.90 15.50
N PRO A 54 6.32 4.12 16.40
CA PRO A 54 7.48 4.57 17.16
C PRO A 54 8.77 4.50 16.33
N LEU A 55 8.84 5.23 15.21
CA LEU A 55 9.95 5.19 14.25
C LEU A 55 11.25 5.84 14.80
N ASP A 56 11.12 6.70 15.80
CA ASP A 56 12.20 7.42 16.49
C ASP A 56 12.96 6.58 17.52
N LYS A 57 12.53 5.35 17.81
CA LYS A 57 13.13 4.53 18.86
C LYS A 57 14.42 3.84 18.46
N ARG A 58 14.54 3.40 17.20
CA ARG A 58 15.66 2.54 16.76
C ARG A 58 16.62 3.23 15.79
N PHE A 59 16.09 3.71 14.67
CA PHE A 59 16.88 4.22 13.54
C PHE A 59 16.69 5.74 13.39
N SER A 60 17.03 6.47 14.46
CA SER A 60 16.86 7.92 14.54
C SER A 60 18.05 8.59 15.22
N ILE A 61 18.45 9.76 14.71
CA ILE A 61 19.48 10.60 15.34
C ILE A 61 18.91 11.29 16.58
N THR A 62 17.65 11.74 16.54
CA THR A 62 16.94 12.28 17.71
C THR A 62 16.23 11.16 18.46
N LYS A 63 17.01 10.28 19.09
CA LYS A 63 16.44 9.19 19.89
C LYS A 63 15.65 9.77 21.06
N ILE A 64 14.36 9.46 21.11
CA ILE A 64 13.58 9.67 22.33
C ILE A 64 13.89 8.49 23.25
N THR A 65 14.63 8.76 24.32
CA THR A 65 14.99 7.77 25.35
C THR A 65 13.89 7.53 26.37
N ASP A 66 12.73 8.19 26.21
CA ASP A 66 11.61 7.99 27.11
C ASP A 66 11.09 6.55 26.95
N VAL A 67 11.39 5.73 27.95
CA VAL A 67 11.06 4.30 28.05
C VAL A 67 9.55 4.09 28.17
N ARG A 68 8.77 5.18 28.22
CA ARG A 68 7.32 5.19 28.14
C ARG A 68 6.83 4.77 26.73
N THR A 69 7.03 3.51 26.39
CA THR A 69 6.44 2.87 25.23
C THR A 69 4.91 2.76 25.36
N GLN A 70 4.22 3.78 24.84
CA GLN A 70 2.77 3.77 24.74
C GLN A 70 2.30 2.51 24.00
N ASN A 71 1.46 1.71 24.67
CA ASN A 71 0.80 0.52 24.10
C ASN A 71 0.00 0.80 22.81
N SER A 72 -0.22 2.08 22.45
CA SER A 72 -0.81 2.49 21.16
C SER A 72 0.01 2.03 19.95
N GLY A 73 1.32 1.78 20.09
CA GLY A 73 2.15 1.25 19.01
C GLY A 73 1.70 -0.13 18.50
N ASN A 74 1.07 -0.94 19.36
CA ASN A 74 0.55 -2.25 18.96
C ASN A 74 -0.66 -2.11 18.02
N PHE A 75 -1.56 -1.15 18.29
CA PHE A 75 -2.70 -0.88 17.42
C PHE A 75 -2.29 -0.18 16.12
N ALA A 76 -1.27 0.69 16.15
CA ALA A 76 -0.70 1.28 14.95
C ALA A 76 -0.07 0.20 14.04
N HIS A 77 0.68 -0.75 14.64
CA HIS A 77 1.21 -1.90 13.92
C HIS A 77 0.07 -2.78 13.37
N LEU A 78 -0.98 -3.03 14.16
CA LEU A 78 -2.15 -3.78 13.70
C LEU A 78 -2.83 -3.11 12.51
N GLY A 79 -3.00 -1.79 12.58
CA GLY A 79 -3.58 -0.98 11.52
C GLY A 79 -2.76 -1.00 10.25
N LEU A 80 -1.43 -0.83 10.34
CA LEU A 80 -0.55 -0.94 9.17
C LEU A 80 -0.56 -2.36 8.57
N HIS A 81 -0.58 -3.39 9.41
CA HIS A 81 -0.66 -4.78 8.96
C HIS A 81 -1.99 -5.04 8.23
N PHE A 82 -3.10 -4.53 8.77
CA PHE A 82 -4.41 -4.58 8.13
C PHE A 82 -4.46 -3.80 6.82
N GLN A 83 -3.83 -2.62 6.78
CA GLN A 83 -3.68 -1.82 5.57
C GLN A 83 -2.98 -2.60 4.45
N LEU A 84 -1.88 -3.31 4.79
CA LEU A 84 -1.16 -4.14 3.81
C LEU A 84 -2.00 -5.30 3.32
N PHE A 85 -2.79 -5.94 4.20
CA PHE A 85 -3.77 -6.92 3.76
C PHE A 85 -4.75 -6.33 2.74
N LEU A 86 -5.32 -5.15 3.03
CA LEU A 86 -6.26 -4.49 2.13
C LEU A 86 -5.65 -4.18 0.77
N ILE A 87 -4.39 -3.73 0.70
CA ILE A 87 -3.69 -3.42 -0.55
C ILE A 87 -3.59 -4.67 -1.45
N TYR A 88 -3.01 -5.76 -0.93
CA TYR A 88 -2.80 -6.97 -1.73
C TYR A 88 -4.11 -7.69 -2.06
N PHE A 89 -5.03 -7.75 -1.11
CA PHE A 89 -6.32 -8.40 -1.30
C PHE A 89 -7.17 -7.66 -2.34
N SER A 90 -7.21 -6.33 -2.24
CA SER A 90 -7.92 -5.47 -3.20
C SER A 90 -7.33 -5.58 -4.59
N SER A 91 -6.00 -5.48 -4.72
CA SER A 91 -5.29 -5.67 -6.00
C SER A 91 -5.72 -6.96 -6.70
N TRP A 92 -5.79 -8.07 -5.97
CA TRP A 92 -6.25 -9.33 -6.51
C TRP A 92 -7.74 -9.32 -6.92
N ILE A 93 -8.66 -8.88 -6.04
CA ILE A 93 -10.10 -9.02 -6.34
C ILE A 93 -10.55 -8.22 -7.57
N PHE A 94 -9.80 -7.18 -7.97
CA PHE A 94 -10.08 -6.37 -9.15
C PHE A 94 -9.47 -6.95 -10.45
N LYS A 95 -8.69 -8.02 -10.37
CA LYS A 95 -8.14 -8.75 -11.53
C LYS A 95 -9.11 -9.79 -12.08
N ASN A 96 -10.37 -9.39 -12.24
CA ASN A 96 -11.47 -10.25 -12.69
C ASN A 96 -11.80 -10.11 -14.18
N GLY A 97 -11.03 -9.34 -14.93
CA GLY A 97 -11.22 -9.09 -16.36
C GLY A 97 -10.86 -10.27 -17.26
N GLU A 98 -11.37 -10.26 -18.49
CA GLU A 98 -11.12 -11.32 -19.48
C GLU A 98 -9.62 -11.55 -19.73
N LEU A 99 -8.81 -10.50 -19.77
CA LEU A 99 -7.36 -10.59 -19.97
C LEU A 99 -6.63 -11.27 -18.81
N TRP A 100 -7.09 -11.06 -17.58
CA TRP A 100 -6.56 -11.76 -16.41
C TRP A 100 -7.04 -13.21 -16.37
N GLN A 101 -8.31 -13.46 -16.67
CA GLN A 101 -8.90 -14.81 -16.68
C GLN A 101 -8.32 -15.70 -17.78
N SER A 102 -7.90 -15.11 -18.91
CA SER A 102 -7.29 -15.82 -20.04
C SER A 102 -5.76 -15.82 -20.00
N GLY A 103 -5.13 -15.19 -19.00
CA GLY A 103 -3.67 -15.17 -18.87
C GLY A 103 -2.93 -14.27 -19.86
N LYS A 104 -3.63 -13.41 -20.59
CA LYS A 104 -3.09 -12.64 -21.73
C LYS A 104 -2.61 -11.23 -21.38
N ILE A 105 -2.80 -10.77 -20.14
CA ILE A 105 -2.49 -9.38 -19.76
C ILE A 105 -1.02 -9.02 -20.02
N LEU A 106 -0.06 -9.87 -19.64
CA LEU A 106 1.36 -9.58 -19.89
C LEU A 106 1.74 -9.66 -21.37
N GLU A 107 0.98 -10.37 -22.20
CA GLU A 107 1.18 -10.32 -23.64
C GLU A 107 0.92 -8.91 -24.19
N ILE A 108 -0.16 -8.27 -23.73
CA ILE A 108 -0.51 -6.90 -24.10
C ILE A 108 0.48 -5.91 -23.48
N VAL A 109 0.72 -6.03 -22.17
CA VAL A 109 1.65 -5.14 -21.45
C VAL A 109 3.05 -5.23 -22.02
N SER A 110 3.52 -6.39 -22.50
CA SER A 110 4.86 -6.52 -23.08
C SER A 110 5.10 -5.61 -24.29
N LYS A 111 4.03 -5.24 -24.99
CA LYS A 111 4.02 -4.37 -26.18
C LYS A 111 3.76 -2.89 -25.83
N ASP A 112 3.44 -2.58 -24.57
CA ASP A 112 3.23 -1.22 -24.07
C ASP A 112 4.57 -0.57 -23.69
N LEU A 113 4.97 0.45 -24.45
CA LEU A 113 6.24 1.16 -24.22
C LEU A 113 6.26 1.98 -22.92
N ILE A 114 5.10 2.24 -22.30
CA ILE A 114 5.01 2.97 -21.02
C ILE A 114 5.31 2.03 -19.85
N HIS A 115 4.68 0.85 -19.83
CA HIS A 115 4.73 -0.06 -18.69
C HIS A 115 5.74 -1.20 -18.84
N SER A 116 6.18 -1.54 -20.06
CA SER A 116 7.08 -2.66 -20.32
C SER A 116 8.55 -2.26 -20.22
N LYS A 117 9.33 -3.00 -19.43
CA LYS A 117 10.80 -2.89 -19.43
C LYS A 117 11.45 -3.75 -20.51
N PRO A 118 12.72 -3.49 -20.89
CA PRO A 118 13.41 -4.27 -21.93
C PRO A 118 13.38 -5.79 -21.71
N LEU A 119 13.42 -6.27 -20.47
CA LEU A 119 13.32 -7.71 -20.19
C LEU A 119 11.96 -8.29 -20.55
N LEU A 120 10.87 -7.56 -20.29
CA LEU A 120 9.52 -7.98 -20.67
C LEU A 120 9.32 -7.90 -22.18
N GLN A 121 9.83 -6.83 -22.82
CA GLN A 121 9.80 -6.67 -24.27
C GLN A 121 10.57 -7.81 -24.96
N GLY A 122 11.71 -8.23 -24.40
CA GLY A 122 12.54 -9.31 -24.92
C GLY A 122 11.86 -10.69 -24.95
N ILE A 123 10.85 -10.91 -24.11
CA ILE A 123 10.04 -12.14 -24.08
C ILE A 123 8.65 -11.96 -24.69
N SER A 124 8.36 -10.83 -25.35
CA SER A 124 7.04 -10.51 -25.93
C SER A 124 6.52 -11.54 -26.95
N ASN A 125 7.43 -12.29 -27.60
CA ASN A 125 7.09 -13.33 -28.57
C ASN A 125 6.94 -14.75 -27.96
N GLN A 126 6.94 -14.87 -26.62
CA GLN A 126 6.83 -16.14 -25.90
C GLN A 126 5.52 -16.17 -25.07
N PRO A 127 4.36 -16.39 -25.71
CA PRO A 127 3.06 -16.26 -25.05
C PRO A 127 2.89 -17.21 -23.86
N GLU A 128 3.46 -18.42 -23.91
CA GLU A 128 3.38 -19.38 -22.80
C GLU A 128 4.12 -18.87 -21.56
N VAL A 129 5.26 -18.20 -21.74
CA VAL A 129 6.03 -17.61 -20.63
C VAL A 129 5.27 -16.44 -20.02
N LEU A 130 4.68 -15.58 -20.86
CA LEU A 130 3.89 -14.43 -20.42
C LEU A 130 2.62 -14.86 -19.67
N GLU A 131 1.99 -15.95 -20.10
CA GLU A 131 0.85 -16.56 -19.40
C GLU A 131 1.25 -17.09 -18.02
N ILE A 132 2.36 -17.85 -17.94
CA ILE A 132 2.89 -18.34 -16.66
C ILE A 132 3.19 -17.17 -15.71
N LEU A 133 3.83 -16.11 -16.20
CA LEU A 133 4.14 -14.92 -15.40
C LEU A 133 2.87 -14.18 -14.95
N THR A 134 1.84 -14.12 -15.81
CA THR A 134 0.53 -13.53 -15.50
C THR A 134 -0.09 -14.24 -14.30
N TYR A 135 -0.26 -15.56 -14.39
CA TYR A 135 -0.86 -16.33 -13.30
C TYR A 135 0.04 -16.39 -12.06
N SER A 136 1.37 -16.43 -12.23
CA SER A 136 2.31 -16.38 -11.11
C SER A 136 2.13 -15.11 -10.29
N GLY A 137 2.06 -13.94 -10.94
CA GLY A 137 1.79 -12.67 -10.27
C GLY A 137 0.40 -12.65 -9.60
N PHE A 138 -0.63 -13.12 -10.31
CA PHE A 138 -2.00 -13.19 -9.81
C PHE A 138 -2.11 -14.04 -8.53
N TYR A 139 -1.63 -15.29 -8.56
CA TYR A 139 -1.69 -16.19 -7.41
C TYR A 139 -0.74 -15.76 -6.29
N LEU A 140 0.38 -15.10 -6.61
CA LEU A 140 1.29 -14.57 -5.59
C LEU A 140 0.61 -13.47 -4.74
N GLU A 141 -0.22 -12.62 -5.33
CA GLU A 141 -1.02 -11.63 -4.56
C GLU A 141 -2.05 -12.30 -3.64
N VAL A 142 -2.69 -13.38 -4.09
CA VAL A 142 -3.58 -14.21 -3.25
C VAL A 142 -2.80 -14.80 -2.08
N ILE A 143 -1.64 -15.42 -2.36
CA ILE A 143 -0.78 -16.03 -1.36
C ILE A 143 -0.29 -14.98 -0.36
N ILE A 144 0.15 -13.80 -0.81
CA ILE A 144 0.54 -12.69 0.06
C ILE A 144 -0.61 -12.30 0.98
N SER A 145 -1.81 -12.12 0.44
CA SER A 145 -3.01 -11.74 1.21
C SER A 145 -3.30 -12.76 2.33
N LEU A 146 -3.28 -14.06 2.00
CA LEU A 146 -3.49 -15.15 2.96
C LEU A 146 -2.37 -15.25 3.99
N LEU A 147 -1.11 -15.05 3.58
CA LEU A 147 0.05 -15.06 4.49
C LEU A 147 0.02 -13.87 5.44
N ILE A 148 -0.39 -12.68 4.99
CA ILE A 148 -0.58 -11.51 5.86
C ILE A 148 -1.67 -11.80 6.90
N LEU A 149 -2.81 -12.39 6.49
CA LEU A 149 -3.85 -12.84 7.42
C LEU A 149 -3.31 -13.86 8.43
N SER A 150 -2.56 -14.86 7.95
CA SER A 150 -1.91 -15.85 8.79
C SER A 150 -0.94 -15.21 9.78
N ALA A 151 -0.21 -14.16 9.38
CA ALA A 151 0.78 -13.48 10.22
C ALA A 151 0.19 -12.72 11.41
N PHE A 152 -1.12 -12.47 11.44
CA PHE A 152 -1.79 -12.00 12.66
C PHE A 152 -1.79 -13.07 13.76
N PHE A 153 -1.92 -14.35 13.38
CA PHE A 153 -2.07 -15.46 14.31
C PHE A 153 -0.76 -16.23 14.54
N PHE A 154 0.09 -16.32 13.51
CA PHE A 154 1.27 -17.17 13.51
C PHE A 154 2.54 -16.36 13.20
N LYS A 155 3.39 -16.12 14.21
CA LYS A 155 4.63 -15.33 14.02
C LYS A 155 5.56 -15.90 12.95
N ASN A 156 5.56 -17.22 12.76
CA ASN A 156 6.41 -17.91 11.80
C ASN A 156 6.03 -17.65 10.34
N SER A 157 4.81 -17.18 10.04
CA SER A 157 4.43 -16.86 8.66
C SER A 157 4.96 -15.50 8.20
N ARG A 158 5.39 -14.60 9.11
CA ARG A 158 5.98 -13.29 8.76
C ARG A 158 7.16 -13.42 7.80
N LYS A 159 8.03 -14.42 7.98
CA LYS A 159 9.15 -14.67 7.05
C LYS A 159 8.67 -14.96 5.63
N TRP A 160 7.56 -15.68 5.49
CA TRP A 160 6.99 -16.04 4.20
C TRP A 160 6.30 -14.84 3.56
N VAL A 161 5.65 -13.98 4.35
CA VAL A 161 5.14 -12.68 3.87
C VAL A 161 6.28 -11.83 3.31
N PHE A 162 7.39 -11.70 4.05
CA PHE A 162 8.55 -10.95 3.59
C PHE A 162 9.09 -11.49 2.25
N ILE A 163 9.31 -12.80 2.16
CA ILE A 163 9.85 -13.44 0.96
C ILE A 163 8.91 -13.27 -0.23
N SER A 164 7.60 -13.49 -0.05
CA SER A 164 6.64 -13.39 -1.15
C SER A 164 6.49 -11.96 -1.68
N ILE A 165 6.42 -10.97 -0.78
CA ILE A 165 6.39 -9.55 -1.17
C ILE A 165 7.69 -9.15 -1.88
N LEU A 166 8.85 -9.59 -1.39
CA LEU A 166 10.15 -9.35 -2.03
C LEU A 166 10.18 -9.93 -3.45
N ILE A 167 9.74 -11.18 -3.63
CA ILE A 167 9.71 -11.84 -4.95
C ILE A 167 8.81 -11.07 -5.91
N LEU A 168 7.59 -10.69 -5.47
CA LEU A 168 6.65 -9.94 -6.31
C LEU A 168 7.26 -8.63 -6.78
N HIS A 169 7.75 -7.80 -5.86
CA HIS A 169 8.28 -6.47 -6.20
C HIS A 169 9.61 -6.51 -6.93
N ALA A 170 10.48 -7.49 -6.65
CA ALA A 170 11.70 -7.70 -7.44
C ALA A 170 11.35 -8.10 -8.89
N THR A 171 10.36 -8.97 -9.07
CA THR A 171 9.89 -9.36 -10.40
C THR A 171 9.28 -8.17 -11.13
N MET A 172 8.40 -7.38 -10.48
CA MET A 172 7.87 -6.14 -11.05
C MET A 172 9.00 -5.17 -11.42
N ALA A 173 10.00 -5.00 -10.56
CA ALA A 173 11.14 -4.12 -10.84
C ALA A 173 11.96 -4.56 -12.08
N LEU A 174 12.02 -5.87 -12.37
CA LEU A 174 12.69 -6.40 -13.57
C LEU A 174 11.87 -6.20 -14.84
N TYR A 175 10.56 -6.45 -14.79
CA TYR A 175 9.70 -6.54 -15.98
C TYR A 175 8.86 -5.29 -16.27
N LEU A 176 8.53 -4.48 -15.26
CA LEU A 176 7.55 -3.41 -15.37
C LEU A 176 8.07 -2.03 -14.92
N HIS A 177 7.61 -0.98 -15.60
CA HIS A 177 7.69 0.41 -15.17
C HIS A 177 6.44 0.76 -14.34
N VAL A 178 6.57 0.71 -13.01
CA VAL A 178 5.49 1.00 -12.04
C VAL A 178 5.89 2.10 -11.05
N GLY A 179 6.78 3.02 -11.45
CA GLY A 179 7.24 4.12 -10.59
C GLY A 179 7.95 3.64 -9.31
N THR A 180 7.72 4.33 -8.19
CA THR A 180 8.29 4.00 -6.86
C THR A 180 7.56 2.85 -6.17
N PHE A 181 6.54 2.25 -6.79
CA PHE A 181 5.68 1.24 -6.16
C PHE A 181 6.45 0.05 -5.63
N PHE A 182 7.39 -0.48 -6.42
CA PHE A 182 8.22 -1.61 -6.00
C PHE A 182 9.12 -1.27 -4.80
N ILE A 183 9.54 -0.01 -4.65
CA ILE A 183 10.38 0.45 -3.55
C ILE A 183 9.56 0.52 -2.26
N ILE A 184 8.39 1.14 -2.30
CA ILE A 184 7.50 1.27 -1.13
C ILE A 184 6.98 -0.11 -0.73
N GLY A 185 6.57 -0.91 -1.71
CA GLY A 185 6.17 -2.29 -1.51
C GLY A 185 7.25 -3.13 -0.83
N PHE A 186 8.51 -2.99 -1.26
CA PHE A 186 9.64 -3.61 -0.57
C PHE A 186 9.87 -3.03 0.83
N ALA A 187 9.77 -1.71 1.02
CA ALA A 187 9.91 -1.08 2.34
C ALA A 187 8.87 -1.61 3.35
N PHE A 188 7.64 -1.86 2.91
CA PHE A 188 6.63 -2.50 3.75
C PHE A 188 6.93 -3.95 4.10
N SER A 189 7.62 -4.69 3.22
CA SER A 189 8.06 -6.05 3.53
C SER A 189 8.96 -6.10 4.77
N ILE A 190 9.76 -5.05 5.03
CA ILE A 190 10.65 -4.93 6.19
C ILE A 190 9.87 -5.09 7.51
N LEU A 191 8.60 -4.66 7.54
CA LEU A 191 7.72 -4.86 8.69
C LEU A 191 7.61 -6.36 9.06
N PHE A 192 7.68 -7.25 8.09
CA PHE A 192 7.53 -8.70 8.28
C PHE A 192 8.85 -9.44 8.52
N LEU A 193 9.97 -8.73 8.66
CA LEU A 193 11.22 -9.37 9.05
C LEU A 193 11.07 -10.09 10.41
N PRO A 194 11.55 -11.34 10.53
CA PRO A 194 11.40 -12.13 11.75
C PRO A 194 12.23 -11.52 12.89
N ALA A 195 11.82 -11.76 14.14
CA ALA A 195 12.50 -11.22 15.32
C ALA A 195 14.02 -11.51 15.33
N GLY A 196 14.42 -12.73 14.95
CA GLY A 196 15.83 -13.11 14.87
C GLY A 196 16.68 -12.28 13.90
N PHE A 197 16.08 -11.63 12.90
CA PHE A 197 16.79 -10.65 12.06
C PHE A 197 17.21 -9.44 12.88
N TRP A 198 16.29 -8.89 13.67
CA TRP A 198 16.54 -7.71 14.50
C TRP A 198 17.49 -8.01 15.67
N ASP A 199 17.48 -9.24 16.18
CA ASP A 199 18.37 -9.67 17.27
C ASP A 199 19.81 -9.97 16.81
N HIS A 200 20.09 -9.90 15.50
CA HIS A 200 21.41 -10.15 14.97
C HIS A 200 22.44 -9.15 15.52
N ARG A 201 23.62 -9.65 15.93
CA ARG A 201 24.65 -8.88 16.66
C ARG A 201 25.05 -7.57 15.98
N ILE A 202 25.10 -7.55 14.64
CA ILE A 202 25.45 -6.36 13.85
C ILE A 202 24.35 -5.29 13.99
N ILE A 203 23.09 -5.69 13.83
CA ILE A 203 21.93 -4.79 13.92
C ILE A 203 21.78 -4.27 15.35
N ASN A 204 21.99 -5.13 16.35
CA ASN A 204 21.98 -4.75 17.76
C ASN A 204 23.11 -3.78 18.14
N ARG A 205 24.30 -3.89 17.52
CA ARG A 205 25.40 -2.94 17.73
C ARG A 205 25.10 -1.54 17.17
N LEU A 206 24.36 -1.45 16.06
CA LEU A 206 23.93 -0.15 15.50
C LEU A 206 22.92 0.57 16.40
N TYR A 207 22.25 -0.14 17.31
CA TYR A 207 21.12 0.35 18.10
C TYR A 207 21.37 0.44 19.62
N SER A 208 22.49 -0.09 20.14
CA SER A 208 22.73 -0.26 21.59
C SER A 208 22.19 0.93 22.43
N PRO A 209 21.14 0.71 23.25
CA PRO A 209 20.53 1.77 24.03
C PRO A 209 21.58 2.32 25.00
N THR A 210 21.79 3.63 24.98
CA THR A 210 22.70 4.32 25.91
C THR A 210 22.14 4.44 27.33
N GLY A 211 20.94 3.90 27.60
CA GLY A 211 20.28 3.96 28.91
C GLY A 211 19.77 2.59 29.37
N MET A 212 19.83 2.35 30.69
CA MET A 212 19.20 1.20 31.33
C MET A 212 17.68 1.26 31.10
N ILE A 213 17.13 0.23 30.46
CA ILE A 213 15.69 0.11 30.21
C ILE A 213 15.04 -0.35 31.52
N ASP A 214 14.23 0.52 32.14
CA ASP A 214 13.35 0.08 33.22
C ASP A 214 12.16 -0.69 32.61
N VAL A 215 12.28 -2.02 32.57
CA VAL A 215 11.26 -2.94 32.04
C VAL A 215 10.04 -3.05 32.98
N SER A 216 10.09 -2.44 34.16
CA SER A 216 9.11 -2.65 35.24
C SER A 216 7.80 -1.88 35.09
N GLN A 217 7.71 -0.83 34.27
CA GLN A 217 6.50 -0.01 34.20
C GLN A 217 5.55 -0.47 33.09
N LYS A 218 4.49 -1.21 33.47
CA LYS A 218 3.34 -1.47 32.61
C LYS A 218 2.62 -0.15 32.32
N GLU A 219 2.79 0.38 31.11
CA GLU A 219 2.08 1.57 30.69
C GLU A 219 0.59 1.35 30.48
N LYS A 220 -0.22 2.28 31.00
CA LYS A 220 -1.66 2.33 30.73
C LYS A 220 -1.90 2.65 29.26
N LEU A 221 -2.78 1.88 28.63
CA LEU A 221 -3.25 2.13 27.26
C LEU A 221 -3.83 3.54 27.15
N ASN A 222 -3.40 4.32 26.16
CA ASN A 222 -4.06 5.58 25.84
C ASN A 222 -5.36 5.28 25.08
N GLN A 223 -6.46 5.18 25.83
CA GLN A 223 -7.77 4.79 25.30
C GLN A 223 -8.23 5.70 24.16
N LEU A 224 -8.04 7.02 24.25
CA LEU A 224 -8.43 7.97 23.20
C LEU A 224 -7.68 7.71 21.89
N LYS A 225 -6.35 7.54 21.97
CA LYS A 225 -5.54 7.21 20.78
C LYS A 225 -5.94 5.87 20.17
N THR A 226 -6.17 4.86 21.00
CA THR A 226 -6.59 3.53 20.53
C THR A 226 -7.95 3.59 19.85
N ILE A 227 -8.93 4.27 20.45
CA ILE A 227 -10.26 4.46 19.85
C ILE A 227 -10.11 5.18 18.51
N GLY A 228 -9.30 6.25 18.45
CA GLY A 228 -9.01 6.96 17.20
C GLY A 228 -8.47 6.04 16.11
N ILE A 229 -7.46 5.20 16.42
CA ILE A 229 -6.90 4.23 15.46
C ILE A 229 -7.95 3.23 14.99
N LEU A 230 -8.76 2.69 15.90
CA LEU A 230 -9.81 1.73 15.55
C LEU A 230 -10.90 2.35 14.67
N VAL A 231 -11.26 3.60 14.94
CA VAL A 231 -12.19 4.38 14.11
C VAL A 231 -11.60 4.57 12.70
N PHE A 232 -10.32 4.95 12.58
CA PHE A 232 -9.67 5.04 11.27
C PHE A 232 -9.65 3.70 10.53
N MET A 233 -9.35 2.59 11.21
CA MET A 233 -9.39 1.26 10.60
C MET A 233 -10.80 0.92 10.08
N ALA A 234 -11.85 1.26 10.83
CA ALA A 234 -13.23 1.04 10.41
C ALA A 234 -13.61 1.89 9.18
N PHE A 235 -13.19 3.15 9.15
CA PHE A 235 -13.39 4.02 7.97
C PHE A 235 -12.64 3.50 6.74
N ILE A 236 -11.38 3.09 6.90
CA ILE A 236 -10.58 2.50 5.83
C ILE A 236 -11.26 1.23 5.29
N LEU A 237 -11.72 0.34 6.18
CA LEU A 237 -12.44 -0.87 5.77
C LEU A 237 -13.72 -0.54 5.03
N HIS A 238 -14.51 0.42 5.52
CA HIS A 238 -15.73 0.87 4.85
C HIS A 238 -15.44 1.40 3.44
N GLY A 239 -14.41 2.23 3.27
CA GLY A 239 -13.98 2.73 1.96
C GLY A 239 -13.59 1.60 1.01
N ASN A 240 -12.79 0.64 1.48
CA ASN A 240 -12.39 -0.53 0.69
C ASN A 240 -13.62 -1.36 0.27
N LEU A 241 -14.54 -1.67 1.20
CA LEU A 241 -15.76 -2.42 0.87
C LEU A 241 -16.63 -1.71 -0.18
N HIS A 242 -16.71 -0.37 -0.12
CA HIS A 242 -17.38 0.43 -1.15
C HIS A 242 -16.71 0.31 -2.53
N HIS A 243 -15.38 0.22 -2.60
CA HIS A 243 -14.69 -0.08 -3.86
C HIS A 243 -14.94 -1.51 -4.30
N TRP A 244 -14.90 -2.47 -3.37
CA TRP A 244 -15.08 -3.90 -3.67
C TRP A 244 -16.47 -4.19 -4.22
N SER A 245 -17.49 -3.38 -3.90
CA SER A 245 -18.80 -3.54 -4.53
C SER A 245 -18.82 -3.17 -6.02
N LYS A 246 -17.77 -2.54 -6.57
CA LYS A 246 -17.69 -2.06 -7.95
C LYS A 246 -16.71 -2.87 -8.81
N ASN A 247 -17.22 -3.74 -9.69
CA ASN A 247 -16.44 -4.51 -10.66
C ASN A 247 -15.30 -5.35 -10.05
N SER A 248 -15.50 -5.98 -8.89
CA SER A 248 -14.56 -6.95 -8.30
C SER A 248 -15.15 -8.37 -8.28
N TYR A 249 -14.34 -9.36 -7.96
CA TYR A 249 -14.81 -10.72 -7.66
C TYR A 249 -15.86 -10.77 -6.52
N LEU A 250 -15.91 -9.77 -5.64
CA LEU A 250 -16.87 -9.68 -4.53
C LEU A 250 -18.14 -8.90 -4.88
N SER A 251 -18.17 -8.15 -5.99
CA SER A 251 -19.32 -7.34 -6.40
C SER A 251 -20.64 -8.11 -6.44
N PRO A 252 -20.73 -9.33 -7.03
CA PRO A 252 -22.01 -10.07 -7.11
C PRO A 252 -22.57 -10.45 -5.74
N THR A 253 -21.72 -10.56 -4.72
CA THR A 253 -22.12 -10.88 -3.35
C THR A 253 -22.46 -9.62 -2.59
N LEU A 254 -21.64 -8.58 -2.69
CA LEU A 254 -21.85 -7.31 -1.96
C LEU A 254 -23.12 -6.59 -2.41
N LEU A 255 -23.44 -6.59 -3.71
CA LEU A 255 -24.65 -5.97 -4.25
C LEU A 255 -25.98 -6.64 -3.80
N LYS A 256 -25.92 -7.82 -3.19
CA LYS A 256 -27.10 -8.47 -2.59
C LYS A 256 -27.42 -7.92 -1.20
N LEU A 257 -26.48 -7.21 -0.57
CA LEU A 257 -26.68 -6.64 0.77
C LEU A 257 -27.45 -5.32 0.66
N PRO A 258 -28.39 -5.02 1.58
CA PRO A 258 -29.29 -3.87 1.49
C PRO A 258 -28.60 -2.51 1.60
N PHE A 259 -27.33 -2.49 1.99
CA PHE A 259 -26.55 -1.26 2.18
C PHE A 259 -25.68 -0.91 0.97
N TYR A 260 -25.52 -1.82 -0.01
CA TYR A 260 -24.68 -1.59 -1.19
C TYR A 260 -25.54 -1.37 -2.42
N HIS A 261 -25.44 -0.17 -2.97
CA HIS A 261 -26.10 0.19 -4.22
C HIS A 261 -25.04 0.41 -5.29
N TYR A 262 -25.27 -0.15 -6.48
CA TYR A 262 -24.42 0.14 -7.63
C TYR A 262 -24.54 1.62 -7.97
N THR A 263 -23.51 2.37 -7.67
CA THR A 263 -23.37 3.77 -8.07
C THR A 263 -22.46 3.81 -9.27
N ILE A 264 -22.96 4.31 -10.41
CA ILE A 264 -22.11 4.65 -11.55
C ILE A 264 -21.06 5.63 -11.01
N GLY A 265 -19.78 5.28 -11.14
CA GLY A 265 -18.68 6.09 -10.63
C GLY A 265 -18.82 7.51 -11.16
N ARG A 266 -19.03 8.47 -10.25
CA ARG A 266 -19.03 9.88 -10.59
C ARG A 266 -17.62 10.38 -10.35
N GLN A 267 -16.98 10.84 -11.42
CA GLN A 267 -15.68 11.50 -11.39
C GLN A 267 -15.68 12.59 -10.30
N LEU A 268 -14.65 12.64 -9.45
CA LEU A 268 -14.49 13.72 -8.49
C LEU A 268 -13.86 14.92 -9.21
N PRO A 269 -14.61 16.02 -9.46
CA PRO A 269 -14.05 17.20 -10.12
C PRO A 269 -13.03 17.94 -9.25
N ASP A 270 -13.00 17.64 -7.94
CA ASP A 270 -12.10 18.24 -6.96
C ASP A 270 -11.74 17.17 -5.90
N PRO A 271 -10.62 16.45 -6.06
CA PRO A 271 -10.17 15.47 -5.09
C PRO A 271 -9.75 16.21 -3.82
N GLY A 272 -10.59 16.17 -2.79
CA GLY A 272 -10.28 16.79 -1.50
C GLY A 272 -8.92 16.35 -0.93
N ILE A 273 -8.39 17.12 0.02
CA ILE A 273 -7.10 16.80 0.65
C ILE A 273 -7.12 15.40 1.28
N PHE A 274 -6.00 14.69 1.16
CA PHE A 274 -5.83 13.29 1.56
C PHE A 274 -6.64 12.29 0.73
N THR A 275 -6.83 12.60 -0.55
CA THR A 275 -7.56 11.72 -1.48
C THR A 275 -6.99 10.30 -1.52
N GLY A 276 -5.68 10.08 -1.44
CA GLY A 276 -5.09 8.75 -1.42
C GLY A 276 -5.36 8.00 -0.11
N PHE A 277 -5.49 8.70 1.00
CA PHE A 277 -5.93 8.13 2.27
C PHE A 277 -7.42 7.74 2.25
N TRP A 278 -8.28 8.57 1.66
CA TRP A 278 -9.74 8.33 1.63
C TRP A 278 -10.17 7.38 0.52
N HIS A 279 -9.48 7.41 -0.62
CA HIS A 279 -9.78 6.67 -1.83
C HIS A 279 -8.75 5.55 -2.03
N GLN A 280 -8.98 4.44 -1.34
CA GLN A 280 -8.09 3.30 -1.29
C GLN A 280 -8.61 2.15 -2.17
N SER A 281 -8.68 2.37 -3.49
CA SER A 281 -9.16 1.34 -4.42
C SER A 281 -8.15 0.21 -4.64
N TRP A 282 -6.84 0.50 -4.54
CA TRP A 282 -5.73 -0.45 -4.75
C TRP A 282 -5.86 -1.27 -6.04
N LYS A 283 -6.39 -0.65 -7.09
CA LYS A 283 -6.48 -1.25 -8.41
C LYS A 283 -5.12 -1.07 -9.09
N PHE A 284 -4.55 -2.15 -9.62
CA PHE A 284 -3.31 -2.13 -10.40
C PHE A 284 -3.47 -3.05 -11.60
N PHE A 285 -3.31 -2.51 -12.81
CA PHE A 285 -3.73 -3.18 -14.06
C PHE A 285 -5.15 -3.77 -13.98
N PRO A 286 -6.17 -3.02 -13.50
CA PRO A 286 -7.55 -3.49 -13.43
C PRO A 286 -8.13 -3.77 -14.82
N ASN A 287 -9.27 -4.50 -14.85
CA ASN A 287 -9.97 -4.81 -16.10
C ASN A 287 -10.30 -3.56 -16.94
N ASN A 288 -10.74 -2.48 -16.30
CA ASN A 288 -10.90 -1.19 -16.94
C ASN A 288 -9.61 -0.37 -16.75
N ILE A 289 -8.82 -0.18 -17.79
CA ILE A 289 -7.53 0.56 -17.72
C ILE A 289 -7.69 1.99 -17.15
N TYR A 290 -8.85 2.62 -17.33
CA TYR A 290 -9.13 3.94 -16.78
C TYR A 290 -9.28 3.91 -15.25
N ASP A 291 -9.58 2.75 -14.66
CA ASP A 291 -9.63 2.60 -13.20
C ASP A 291 -8.24 2.68 -12.55
N ASP A 292 -7.14 2.53 -13.32
CA ASP A 292 -5.75 2.65 -12.86
C ASP A 292 -5.25 4.11 -12.88
N LEU A 293 -5.85 4.94 -13.74
CA LEU A 293 -5.54 6.37 -13.88
C LEU A 293 -6.17 7.23 -12.76
N GLY A 294 -6.77 6.60 -11.76
CA GLY A 294 -7.57 7.26 -10.74
C GLY A 294 -8.96 7.67 -11.26
N ASP A 295 -9.71 8.42 -10.45
CA ASP A 295 -11.05 8.90 -10.77
C ASP A 295 -11.05 10.02 -11.83
N PHE A 296 -10.19 9.99 -12.85
CA PHE A 296 -10.06 11.05 -13.85
C PHE A 296 -10.29 10.52 -15.27
N ILE A 297 -11.46 10.85 -15.84
CA ILE A 297 -11.81 10.60 -17.24
C ILE A 297 -11.53 11.86 -18.07
N PHE A 298 -10.93 11.68 -19.25
CA PHE A 298 -10.92 12.69 -20.30
C PHE A 298 -12.23 12.60 -21.08
N ILE A 299 -13.12 13.58 -20.93
CA ILE A 299 -14.29 13.71 -21.79
C ILE A 299 -13.81 14.31 -23.12
N GLY A 300 -13.69 13.48 -24.15
CA GLY A 300 -13.54 13.95 -25.51
C GLY A 300 -14.88 14.47 -26.01
N TYR A 301 -14.92 15.71 -26.49
CA TYR A 301 -16.05 16.22 -27.25
C TYR A 301 -15.71 16.06 -28.73
N ASN A 302 -16.63 15.52 -29.53
CA ASN A 302 -16.48 15.64 -30.98
C ASN A 302 -16.60 17.13 -31.39
N ALA A 303 -16.21 17.48 -32.61
CA ALA A 303 -16.27 18.86 -33.12
C ALA A 303 -17.67 19.51 -33.07
N PHE A 304 -18.71 18.73 -32.76
CA PHE A 304 -20.11 19.14 -32.67
C PHE A 304 -20.66 19.11 -31.23
N GLY A 305 -19.80 18.97 -30.21
CA GLY A 305 -20.19 19.05 -28.80
C GLY A 305 -20.91 17.82 -28.24
N GLY A 306 -20.97 16.72 -29.00
CA GLY A 306 -21.42 15.42 -28.49
C GLY A 306 -20.36 14.80 -27.58
N LYS A 307 -20.76 14.31 -26.39
CA LYS A 307 -19.88 13.49 -25.55
C LYS A 307 -19.53 12.21 -26.30
N LEU A 308 -18.23 11.93 -26.44
CA LEU A 308 -17.71 10.60 -26.80
C LEU A 308 -17.87 9.65 -25.61
#